data_AF-A0A534YDJ8-F1
#
_entry.id   AF-A0A534YDJ8-F1
#
_cell.length_a   1.000
_cell.length_b   1.000
_cell.length_c   1.000
_cell.angle_alpha   90.00
_cell.angle_beta   90.00
_cell.angle_gamma   90.00
#
_symmetry.space_group_name_H-M   'P 1'
#
loop_
_entity.id
_entity.type
_entity.pdbx_description
1 polymer ?
#
loop_
_entity_poly.entity_id
_entity_poly.type
_entity_poly.pdbx_seq_one_letter_code
_entity_poly.pdbx_strand_id
1 'polypeptide(L)'
;MRHDKDADDACAGACPCPQTCVADDDDHDDKDKGQGKDDSGGKSSGKGSLQVATRSSASHDASHDKDHDDDDLSCAGPCPAGLTACDGRCVDLRSDPDNCGRCDNECEDKYAQVCSNGKCAAKCAPTLSNCSGACVDETVDPANCGACGFACGCGQVCTGGVCVTPGVCKQEGELCTGTECCVGLLCLAGVCSIAG
;
A
#
# COMPACT_ATOMS: atom_id res chain seq x y z
N MET A 1 18.47 5.00 24.77
CA MET A 1 18.17 5.99 23.72
C MET A 1 18.77 5.46 22.43
N ARG A 2 18.18 4.38 21.89
CA ARG A 2 18.48 3.93 20.54
C ARG A 2 17.79 4.90 19.61
N HIS A 3 18.44 5.24 18.51
CA HIS A 3 17.94 6.22 17.56
C HIS A 3 16.78 5.60 16.80
N ASP A 4 15.56 6.07 17.07
CA ASP A 4 14.38 5.97 16.19
C ASP A 4 14.65 6.79 14.92
N LYS A 5 15.44 6.27 13.98
CA LYS A 5 15.70 6.96 12.69
C LYS A 5 15.45 6.12 11.45
N ASP A 6 15.11 4.84 11.59
CA ASP A 6 15.11 3.93 10.44
C ASP A 6 13.79 3.16 10.25
N ALA A 7 12.77 3.36 11.10
CA ALA A 7 11.44 2.78 10.87
C ALA A 7 10.66 3.55 9.76
N ASP A 8 10.89 4.86 9.65
CA ASP A 8 10.15 5.71 8.71
C ASP A 8 10.58 5.53 7.23
N ASP A 9 11.83 5.12 6.98
CA ASP A 9 12.37 4.92 5.61
C ASP A 9 12.18 3.46 5.11
N ALA A 10 12.06 2.48 6.02
CA ALA A 10 11.79 1.08 5.68
C ALA A 10 10.35 0.83 5.23
N CYS A 11 9.40 1.68 5.63
CA CYS A 11 7.97 1.50 5.39
C CYS A 11 7.39 2.24 4.18
N ALA A 12 8.22 2.89 3.35
CA ALA A 12 7.76 3.74 2.25
C ALA A 12 6.99 2.93 1.19
N GLY A 13 5.66 2.84 1.33
CA GLY A 13 4.76 2.12 0.42
C GLY A 13 4.41 0.69 0.84
N ALA A 14 4.83 0.24 2.04
CA ALA A 14 4.54 -1.11 2.54
C ALA A 14 3.08 -1.29 3.00
N CYS A 15 2.46 -0.24 3.55
CA CYS A 15 1.08 -0.27 4.03
C CYS A 15 0.16 0.74 3.32
N PRO A 16 -1.08 0.34 2.97
CA PRO A 16 -2.07 1.28 2.45
C PRO A 16 -2.45 2.27 3.55
N CYS A 17 -2.50 3.57 3.22
CA CYS A 17 -3.01 4.57 4.14
C CYS A 17 -4.46 4.22 4.57
N PRO A 18 -4.85 4.36 5.85
CA PRO A 18 -4.11 4.98 6.96
C PRO A 18 -3.36 3.99 7.86
N GLN A 19 -3.05 2.78 7.41
CA GLN A 19 -2.41 1.78 8.27
C GLN A 19 -0.99 2.21 8.65
N THR A 20 -0.63 1.95 9.89
CA THR A 20 0.73 2.12 10.40
C THR A 20 1.47 0.81 10.26
N CYS A 21 2.68 0.85 9.70
CA CYS A 21 3.57 -0.29 9.78
C CYS A 21 3.93 -0.52 11.26
N VAL A 22 3.91 -1.78 11.68
CA VAL A 22 4.49 -2.20 12.95
C VAL A 22 5.62 -3.14 12.63
N ALA A 23 6.70 -3.05 13.40
CA ALA A 23 7.60 -4.18 13.52
C ALA A 23 6.87 -5.21 14.39
N ASP A 24 6.72 -6.43 13.90
CA ASP A 24 6.36 -7.53 14.77
C ASP A 24 7.58 -7.80 15.66
N ASP A 25 7.55 -7.24 16.87
CA ASP A 25 8.45 -7.64 17.97
C ASP A 25 8.05 -9.05 18.44
N ASP A 26 8.11 -10.04 17.55
CA ASP A 26 8.10 -11.43 17.95
C ASP A 26 9.45 -11.69 18.64
N ASP A 27 9.45 -11.61 19.97
CA ASP A 27 10.45 -12.21 20.85
C ASP A 27 10.56 -13.72 20.51
N HIS A 28 11.28 -14.05 19.45
CA HIS A 28 11.83 -15.38 19.24
C HIS A 28 12.91 -15.58 20.30
N ASP A 29 12.45 -16.06 21.46
CA ASP A 29 13.25 -16.65 22.54
C ASP A 29 13.92 -17.92 21.97
N ASP A 30 14.89 -17.75 21.07
CA ASP A 30 15.66 -18.84 20.45
C ASP A 30 16.67 -19.36 21.46
N LYS A 31 16.16 -20.10 22.45
CA LYS A 31 16.97 -20.90 23.35
C LYS A 31 17.45 -22.15 22.63
N ASP A 32 18.66 -22.00 22.08
CA ASP A 32 19.76 -22.97 22.22
C ASP A 32 19.54 -24.33 21.53
N LYS A 33 20.24 -24.55 20.41
CA LYS A 33 21.44 -25.41 20.43
C LYS A 33 22.18 -25.43 19.09
N GLY A 34 23.42 -24.96 19.15
CA GLY A 34 24.33 -25.00 18.02
C GLY A 34 24.71 -26.42 17.59
N GLN A 35 25.09 -26.53 16.32
CA GLN A 35 26.28 -27.25 15.87
C GLN A 35 26.53 -26.85 14.41
N GLY A 36 27.60 -26.07 14.22
CA GLY A 36 28.12 -25.81 12.88
C GLY A 36 28.60 -27.09 12.21
N LYS A 37 28.44 -27.14 10.90
CA LYS A 37 29.32 -27.86 9.97
C LYS A 37 29.35 -27.10 8.64
N ASP A 38 30.51 -26.52 8.41
CA ASP A 38 31.04 -26.09 7.12
C ASP A 38 30.93 -27.25 6.12
N ASP A 39 30.45 -26.99 4.90
CA ASP A 39 31.02 -27.55 3.66
C ASP A 39 30.39 -26.96 2.39
N SER A 40 31.22 -26.15 1.70
CA SER A 40 31.59 -26.31 0.30
C SER A 40 30.51 -26.50 -0.80
N GLY A 41 30.31 -25.44 -1.59
CA GLY A 41 30.46 -25.52 -3.06
C GLY A 41 29.19 -25.59 -3.92
N GLY A 42 28.84 -24.47 -4.56
CA GLY A 42 27.91 -24.44 -5.68
C GLY A 42 28.12 -23.20 -6.56
N LYS A 43 28.92 -23.32 -7.61
CA LYS A 43 29.01 -22.32 -8.68
C LYS A 43 27.67 -22.24 -9.41
N SER A 44 27.08 -21.06 -9.52
CA SER A 44 26.24 -20.72 -10.67
C SER A 44 26.72 -19.41 -11.29
N SER A 45 27.31 -19.55 -12.47
CA SER A 45 27.62 -18.45 -13.38
C SER A 45 26.33 -17.98 -14.04
N GLY A 46 25.97 -16.71 -13.90
CA GLY A 46 24.74 -16.18 -14.50
C GLY A 46 24.74 -14.66 -14.57
N LYS A 47 25.57 -14.14 -15.47
CA LYS A 47 25.55 -12.80 -16.10
C LYS A 47 24.61 -11.75 -15.48
N GLY A 48 25.21 -10.72 -14.90
CA GLY A 48 24.53 -9.46 -14.64
C GLY A 48 23.85 -8.94 -15.91
N SER A 49 22.59 -8.52 -15.76
CA SER A 49 21.98 -7.51 -16.61
C SER A 49 21.53 -6.40 -15.69
N LEU A 50 22.15 -5.25 -15.92
CA LEU A 50 21.89 -3.95 -15.35
C LEU A 50 20.37 -3.68 -15.34
N GLN A 51 19.71 -3.84 -14.20
CA GLN A 51 18.34 -3.33 -14.03
C GLN A 51 18.44 -1.85 -13.66
N VAL A 52 18.06 -1.01 -14.61
CA VAL A 52 17.77 0.40 -14.38
C VAL A 52 16.56 0.43 -13.44
N ALA A 53 16.76 0.82 -12.18
CA ALA A 53 15.70 0.92 -11.19
C ALA A 53 14.72 2.05 -11.55
N THR A 54 13.72 1.76 -12.38
CA THR A 54 12.50 2.56 -12.47
C THR A 54 11.59 2.12 -11.33
N ARG A 55 11.42 3.00 -10.35
CA ARG A 55 10.50 2.80 -9.21
C ARG A 55 9.10 2.57 -9.77
N SER A 56 8.61 1.34 -9.73
CA SER A 56 7.25 1.00 -10.16
C SER A 56 6.78 -0.23 -9.40
N SER A 57 5.74 0.01 -8.60
CA SER A 57 4.82 -0.96 -8.02
C SER A 57 5.39 -1.90 -6.96
N ALA A 58 5.01 -1.64 -5.70
CA ALA A 58 5.02 -2.60 -4.61
C ALA A 58 4.10 -3.78 -4.94
N SER A 59 4.56 -4.64 -5.83
CA SER A 59 4.09 -6.00 -5.99
C SER A 59 4.95 -6.76 -5.00
N HIS A 60 4.45 -6.98 -3.79
CA HIS A 60 5.11 -7.88 -2.85
C HIS A 60 4.99 -9.28 -3.43
N ASP A 61 5.99 -9.61 -4.23
CA ASP A 61 6.41 -10.94 -4.61
C ASP A 61 6.72 -11.67 -3.30
N ALA A 62 5.69 -12.31 -2.73
CA ALA A 62 5.85 -13.27 -1.65
C ALA A 62 6.41 -14.58 -2.25
N SER A 63 7.53 -14.50 -2.96
CA SER A 63 8.39 -15.66 -3.15
C SER A 63 9.04 -15.94 -1.81
N HIS A 64 8.62 -17.04 -1.22
CA HIS A 64 9.32 -17.70 -0.12
C HIS A 64 10.80 -17.95 -0.49
N ASP A 65 11.69 -17.00 -0.19
CA ASP A 65 13.09 -17.29 0.09
C ASP A 65 13.23 -17.42 1.60
N LYS A 66 13.52 -18.64 2.07
CA LYS A 66 13.62 -18.99 3.50
C LYS A 66 14.90 -18.48 4.17
N ASP A 67 15.59 -17.50 3.61
CA ASP A 67 16.89 -17.04 4.09
C ASP A 67 17.08 -15.52 3.94
N HIS A 68 16.03 -14.73 4.19
CA HIS A 68 16.15 -13.27 4.36
C HIS A 68 15.61 -12.87 5.73
N ASP A 69 16.53 -12.70 6.68
CA ASP A 69 16.34 -11.97 7.93
C ASP A 69 16.19 -10.46 7.62
N ASP A 70 15.06 -10.06 7.05
CA ASP A 70 14.61 -8.66 7.02
C ASP A 70 13.22 -8.61 7.67
N ASP A 71 13.24 -8.13 8.92
CA ASP A 71 12.17 -7.68 9.81
C ASP A 71 10.72 -7.83 9.32
N ASP A 72 9.95 -8.65 10.05
CA ASP A 72 8.52 -8.89 9.93
C ASP A 72 7.75 -7.57 10.10
N LEU A 73 7.50 -6.91 8.96
CA LEU A 73 6.79 -5.64 8.89
C LEU A 73 5.36 -5.90 8.44
N SER A 74 4.45 -6.01 9.40
CA SER A 74 3.02 -6.19 9.15
C SER A 74 2.25 -4.86 9.24
N CYS A 75 1.14 -4.78 8.49
CA CYS A 75 0.17 -3.70 8.66
C CYS A 75 -0.81 -4.10 9.77
N ALA A 76 -0.54 -3.70 11.02
CA ALA A 76 -1.38 -4.07 12.15
C ALA A 76 -2.81 -3.50 12.04
N GLY A 77 -3.80 -4.37 12.27
CA GLY A 77 -5.22 -4.00 12.38
C GLY A 77 -6.13 -4.81 11.45
N PRO A 78 -7.47 -4.75 11.65
CA PRO A 78 -8.41 -5.33 10.69
C PRO A 78 -8.24 -4.67 9.34
N CYS A 79 -8.48 -5.42 8.26
CA CYS A 79 -8.37 -4.85 6.92
C CYS A 79 -9.27 -3.62 6.77
N PRO A 80 -8.77 -2.55 6.11
CA PRO A 80 -9.58 -1.40 5.77
C PRO A 80 -10.89 -1.80 5.09
N ALA A 81 -11.92 -0.98 5.25
CA ALA A 81 -13.21 -1.25 4.64
C ALA A 81 -13.07 -1.47 3.13
N GLY A 82 -13.64 -2.58 2.63
CA GLY A 82 -13.56 -2.97 1.22
C GLY A 82 -12.40 -3.92 0.88
N LEU A 83 -11.46 -4.16 1.80
CA LEU A 83 -10.39 -5.15 1.66
C LEU A 83 -10.71 -6.42 2.47
N THR A 84 -10.18 -7.55 2.01
CA THR A 84 -10.33 -8.87 2.66
C THR A 84 -8.97 -9.38 3.11
N ALA A 85 -8.92 -9.98 4.31
CA ALA A 85 -7.72 -10.65 4.79
C ALA A 85 -7.52 -11.97 4.02
N CYS A 86 -6.45 -12.06 3.26
CA CYS A 86 -5.96 -13.25 2.57
C CYS A 86 -4.51 -13.51 3.02
N ASP A 87 -4.27 -14.63 3.70
CA ASP A 87 -2.94 -15.05 4.19
C ASP A 87 -2.14 -13.95 4.90
N GLY A 88 -2.80 -13.24 5.83
CA GLY A 88 -2.17 -12.17 6.63
C GLY A 88 -2.06 -10.83 5.91
N ARG A 89 -2.52 -10.71 4.66
CA ARG A 89 -2.48 -9.48 3.86
C ARG A 89 -3.88 -8.97 3.56
N CYS A 90 -4.03 -7.65 3.39
CA CYS A 90 -5.29 -7.05 2.98
C CYS A 90 -5.35 -6.87 1.46
N VAL A 91 -6.34 -7.53 0.84
CA VAL A 91 -6.47 -7.63 -0.62
C VAL A 91 -7.81 -7.08 -1.10
N ASP A 92 -7.84 -6.33 -2.21
CA ASP A 92 -9.09 -5.95 -2.89
C ASP A 92 -9.52 -7.05 -3.85
N LEU A 93 -10.42 -7.92 -3.38
CA LEU A 93 -10.95 -9.02 -4.19
C LEU A 93 -11.69 -8.57 -5.45
N ARG A 94 -11.98 -7.27 -5.62
CA ARG A 94 -12.71 -6.77 -6.80
C ARG A 94 -11.80 -6.52 -7.99
N SER A 95 -10.50 -6.32 -7.74
CA SER A 95 -9.53 -5.89 -8.73
C SER A 95 -8.23 -6.71 -8.70
N ASP A 96 -7.94 -7.44 -7.63
CA ASP A 96 -6.75 -8.28 -7.57
C ASP A 96 -6.88 -9.50 -8.52
N PRO A 97 -6.00 -9.64 -9.54
CA PRO A 97 -6.03 -10.74 -10.49
C PRO A 97 -5.68 -12.12 -9.92
N ASP A 98 -4.95 -12.16 -8.80
CA ASP A 98 -4.55 -13.39 -8.10
C ASP A 98 -5.59 -13.80 -7.03
N ASN A 99 -6.47 -12.87 -6.62
CA ASN A 99 -7.49 -13.06 -5.58
C ASN A 99 -8.90 -12.66 -6.04
N CYS A 100 -9.24 -12.90 -7.30
CA CYS A 100 -10.43 -12.31 -7.90
C CYS A 100 -11.73 -12.90 -7.33
N GLY A 101 -12.45 -12.14 -6.51
CA GLY A 101 -13.73 -12.51 -5.89
C GLY A 101 -13.61 -13.37 -4.62
N ARG A 102 -12.46 -13.99 -4.37
CA ARG A 102 -12.09 -14.67 -3.11
C ARG A 102 -10.57 -14.88 -3.06
N CYS A 103 -10.02 -15.08 -1.87
CA CYS A 103 -8.60 -15.42 -1.71
C CYS A 103 -8.23 -16.66 -2.54
N ASP A 104 -7.02 -16.66 -3.11
CA ASP A 104 -6.48 -17.73 -3.96
C ASP A 104 -7.36 -18.06 -5.19
N ASN A 105 -8.08 -17.07 -5.72
CA ASN A 105 -8.85 -17.24 -6.96
C ASN A 105 -8.27 -16.42 -8.10
N GLU A 106 -7.14 -16.91 -8.56
CA GLU A 106 -6.46 -16.44 -9.75
C GLU A 106 -7.30 -16.68 -11.01
N CYS A 107 -7.26 -15.72 -11.95
CA CYS A 107 -7.90 -15.91 -13.24
C CYS A 107 -7.13 -16.93 -14.10
N GLU A 108 -7.83 -17.97 -14.60
CA GLU A 108 -7.23 -19.14 -15.29
C GLU A 108 -6.25 -18.78 -16.42
N ASP A 109 -6.50 -17.67 -17.13
CA ASP A 109 -5.63 -17.19 -18.20
C ASP A 109 -5.16 -15.77 -17.90
N LYS A 110 -4.12 -15.63 -17.07
CA LYS A 110 -3.55 -14.35 -16.62
C LYS A 110 -3.21 -13.37 -17.75
N TYR A 111 -2.93 -13.89 -18.94
CA TYR A 111 -2.54 -13.07 -20.09
C TYR A 111 -3.74 -12.59 -20.90
N ALA A 112 -4.91 -13.19 -20.69
CA ALA A 112 -6.13 -12.90 -21.45
C ALA A 112 -7.28 -12.36 -20.58
N GLN A 113 -7.19 -12.54 -19.26
CA GLN A 113 -8.23 -12.16 -18.31
C GLN A 113 -7.75 -11.09 -17.34
N VAL A 114 -8.72 -10.30 -16.88
CA VAL A 114 -8.58 -9.27 -15.87
C VAL A 114 -9.55 -9.56 -14.73
N CYS A 115 -9.23 -9.13 -13.51
CA CYS A 115 -10.21 -9.11 -12.44
C CYS A 115 -11.04 -7.83 -12.53
N SER A 116 -12.33 -7.99 -12.87
CA SER A 116 -13.28 -6.88 -12.97
C SER A 116 -14.45 -7.10 -12.04
N ASN A 117 -14.55 -6.26 -11.01
CA ASN A 117 -15.61 -6.34 -9.99
C ASN A 117 -15.73 -7.74 -9.36
N GLY A 118 -14.59 -8.38 -9.09
CA GLY A 118 -14.50 -9.69 -8.44
C GLY A 118 -14.85 -10.86 -9.35
N LYS A 119 -14.78 -10.66 -10.67
CA LYS A 119 -14.96 -11.71 -11.66
C LYS A 119 -13.87 -11.63 -12.72
N CYS A 120 -13.30 -12.78 -13.06
CA CYS A 120 -12.42 -12.90 -14.21
C CYS A 120 -13.22 -12.61 -15.49
N ALA A 121 -12.72 -11.66 -16.28
CA ALA A 121 -13.35 -11.22 -17.52
C ALA A 121 -12.28 -10.98 -18.59
N ALA A 122 -12.65 -11.02 -19.86
CA ALA A 122 -11.70 -10.74 -20.95
C ALA A 122 -11.26 -9.27 -21.02
N LYS A 123 -12.06 -8.36 -20.44
CA LYS A 123 -11.84 -6.91 -20.42
C LYS A 123 -12.47 -6.30 -19.18
N CYS A 124 -11.98 -5.13 -18.80
CA CYS A 124 -12.58 -4.35 -17.73
C CYS A 124 -14.00 -3.91 -18.09
N ALA A 125 -14.84 -3.79 -17.06
CA ALA A 125 -16.13 -3.13 -17.18
C ALA A 125 -15.95 -1.71 -17.74
N PRO A 126 -16.97 -1.13 -18.39
CA PRO A 126 -16.94 0.27 -18.82
C PRO A 126 -16.49 1.18 -17.67
N THR A 127 -15.74 2.23 -18.02
CA THR A 127 -15.15 3.23 -17.10
C THR A 127 -14.02 2.75 -16.19
N LEU A 128 -13.64 1.48 -16.23
CA LEU A 128 -12.46 0.97 -15.55
C LEU A 128 -11.28 0.82 -16.53
N SER A 129 -10.07 1.04 -16.03
CA SER A 129 -8.82 0.87 -16.76
C SER A 129 -8.15 -0.44 -16.36
N ASN A 130 -7.50 -1.10 -17.32
CA ASN A 130 -6.71 -2.30 -17.05
C ASN A 130 -5.29 -1.90 -16.60
N CYS A 131 -5.01 -2.08 -15.33
CA CYS A 131 -3.71 -1.88 -14.70
C CYS A 131 -3.08 -3.24 -14.38
N SER A 132 -2.41 -3.83 -15.38
CA SER A 132 -1.68 -5.09 -15.24
C SER A 132 -2.52 -6.28 -14.76
N GLY A 133 -3.76 -6.41 -15.27
CA GLY A 133 -4.68 -7.47 -14.88
C GLY A 133 -5.74 -7.01 -13.87
N ALA A 134 -5.51 -5.90 -13.18
CA ALA A 134 -6.48 -5.29 -12.28
C ALA A 134 -7.36 -4.28 -13.02
N CYS A 135 -8.68 -4.37 -12.86
CA CYS A 135 -9.59 -3.32 -13.33
C CYS A 135 -9.85 -2.32 -12.22
N VAL A 136 -9.34 -1.10 -12.41
CA VAL A 136 -9.40 -0.03 -11.41
C VAL A 136 -10.12 1.19 -11.95
N ASP A 137 -10.74 1.95 -11.05
CA ASP A 137 -11.31 3.25 -11.36
C ASP A 137 -10.26 4.33 -11.05
N GLU A 138 -9.52 4.76 -12.07
CA GLU A 138 -8.46 5.76 -11.95
C GLU A 138 -8.98 7.13 -11.46
N THR A 139 -10.30 7.33 -11.40
CA THR A 139 -10.86 8.61 -10.93
C THR A 139 -10.99 8.69 -9.40
N VAL A 140 -10.95 7.55 -8.72
CA VAL A 140 -11.16 7.46 -7.26
C VAL A 140 -10.17 6.53 -6.55
N ASP A 141 -9.41 5.71 -7.28
CA ASP A 141 -8.41 4.81 -6.70
C ASP A 141 -7.13 5.59 -6.32
N PRO A 142 -6.80 5.71 -5.01
CA PRO A 142 -5.59 6.39 -4.58
C PRO A 142 -4.30 5.69 -5.00
N ALA A 143 -4.30 4.40 -5.36
CA ALA A 143 -3.12 3.71 -5.87
C ALA A 143 -2.89 3.89 -7.38
N ASN A 144 -3.93 4.35 -8.12
CA ASN A 144 -3.94 4.43 -9.58
C ASN A 144 -4.58 5.74 -10.07
N CYS A 145 -4.31 6.86 -9.41
CA CYS A 145 -5.06 8.09 -9.60
C CYS A 145 -4.69 8.81 -10.90
N GLY A 146 -5.61 8.85 -11.87
CA GLY A 146 -5.43 9.45 -13.19
C GLY A 146 -4.63 8.60 -14.18
N ALA A 147 -3.87 7.62 -13.71
CA ALA A 147 -3.21 6.60 -14.51
C ALA A 147 -2.79 5.40 -13.64
N CYS A 148 -2.72 4.21 -14.24
CA CYS A 148 -2.14 3.01 -13.61
C CYS A 148 -0.77 3.28 -12.96
N GLY A 149 -0.63 2.92 -11.68
CA GLY A 149 0.59 3.10 -10.90
C GLY A 149 0.87 4.52 -10.43
N PHE A 150 0.02 5.50 -10.74
CA PHE A 150 0.14 6.86 -10.21
C PHE A 150 -0.52 6.96 -8.82
N ALA A 151 0.19 6.48 -7.81
CA ALA A 151 -0.31 6.51 -6.44
C ALA A 151 -0.24 7.92 -5.84
N CYS A 152 -1.29 8.28 -5.09
CA CYS A 152 -1.32 9.49 -4.28
C CYS A 152 -0.40 9.36 -3.06
N GLY A 153 0.15 10.49 -2.62
CA GLY A 153 0.96 10.55 -1.41
C GLY A 153 0.13 10.28 -0.14
N CYS A 154 0.81 9.94 0.96
CA CYS A 154 0.13 9.68 2.22
C CYS A 154 -0.77 10.84 2.65
N GLY A 155 -1.99 10.50 3.08
CA GLY A 155 -3.01 11.47 3.48
C GLY A 155 -3.72 12.17 2.33
N GLN A 156 -3.34 11.93 1.07
CA GLN A 156 -4.09 12.41 -0.11
C GLN A 156 -5.19 11.42 -0.50
N VAL A 157 -6.21 11.94 -1.18
CA VAL A 157 -7.29 11.16 -1.79
C VAL A 157 -7.29 11.36 -3.30
N CYS A 158 -7.71 10.35 -4.05
CA CYS A 158 -7.94 10.51 -5.48
C CYS A 158 -9.33 11.11 -5.70
N THR A 159 -9.40 12.23 -6.41
CA THR A 159 -10.68 12.88 -6.75
C THR A 159 -10.66 13.30 -8.21
N GLY A 160 -11.48 12.65 -9.03
CA GLY A 160 -11.57 12.94 -10.46
C GLY A 160 -10.27 12.66 -11.21
N GLY A 161 -9.46 11.70 -10.73
CA GLY A 161 -8.17 11.36 -11.32
C GLY A 161 -7.03 12.30 -10.94
N VAL A 162 -7.21 13.10 -9.89
CA VAL A 162 -6.17 13.98 -9.34
C VAL A 162 -5.99 13.70 -7.86
N CYS A 163 -4.75 13.52 -7.45
CA CYS A 163 -4.40 13.44 -6.04
C CYS A 163 -4.59 14.80 -5.39
N VAL A 164 -5.50 14.86 -4.43
CA VAL A 164 -5.77 16.07 -3.65
C VAL A 164 -5.51 15.77 -2.20
N THR A 165 -4.90 16.72 -1.50
CA THR A 165 -4.87 16.66 -0.03
C THR A 165 -6.28 17.03 0.42
N PRO A 166 -7.04 16.11 1.05
CA PRO A 166 -8.31 16.47 1.66
C PRO A 166 -8.02 17.61 2.62
N GLY A 167 -8.71 18.74 2.43
CA GLY A 167 -8.45 19.94 3.22
C GLY A 167 -8.70 19.64 4.70
N VAL A 168 -7.63 19.38 5.45
CA VAL A 168 -7.64 19.53 6.91
C VAL A 168 -7.61 21.02 7.18
N CYS A 169 -8.80 21.60 7.09
CA CYS A 169 -9.05 22.91 7.60
C CYS A 169 -9.45 22.80 9.08
N LYS A 170 -9.09 23.83 9.85
CA LYS A 170 -9.38 23.94 11.27
C LYS A 170 -10.86 24.26 11.46
N GLN A 171 -11.53 23.43 12.26
CA GLN A 171 -12.92 23.56 12.63
C GLN A 171 -13.13 24.71 13.63
N GLU A 172 -14.39 25.05 13.90
CA GLU A 172 -14.74 26.10 14.86
C GLU A 172 -14.12 25.81 16.25
N GLY A 173 -13.44 26.80 16.82
CA GLY A 173 -12.77 26.72 18.13
C GLY A 173 -11.31 26.26 18.09
N GLU A 174 -10.79 25.78 16.95
CA GLU A 174 -9.38 25.39 16.84
C GLU A 174 -8.44 26.60 16.67
N LEU A 175 -7.23 26.50 17.24
CA LEU A 175 -6.20 27.55 17.18
C LEU A 175 -5.66 27.73 15.75
N CYS A 176 -5.61 28.95 15.25
CA CYS A 176 -5.19 29.27 13.89
C CYS A 176 -4.21 30.46 13.83
N THR A 177 -3.49 30.57 12.71
CA THR A 177 -2.57 31.71 12.47
C THR A 177 -2.81 32.40 11.12
N GLY A 178 -3.85 31.99 10.38
CA GLY A 178 -4.12 32.50 9.03
C GLY A 178 -5.39 31.92 8.40
N THR A 179 -5.31 31.50 7.13
CA THR A 179 -6.45 31.02 6.31
C THR A 179 -6.69 29.50 6.44
N GLU A 180 -6.30 28.94 7.58
CA GLU A 180 -6.33 27.50 7.83
C GLU A 180 -7.72 27.02 8.25
N CYS A 181 -8.62 27.95 8.59
CA CYS A 181 -9.97 27.65 9.02
C CYS A 181 -10.84 27.18 7.85
N CYS A 182 -11.82 26.31 8.14
CA CYS A 182 -12.72 25.81 7.12
C CYS A 182 -13.53 26.92 6.45
N VAL A 183 -14.01 26.64 5.24
CA VAL A 183 -14.86 27.57 4.47
C VAL A 183 -16.02 28.04 5.35
N GLY A 184 -16.15 29.35 5.52
CA GLY A 184 -17.15 29.98 6.40
C GLY A 184 -16.64 30.42 7.77
N LEU A 185 -15.40 30.04 8.13
CA LEU A 185 -14.73 30.45 9.36
C LEU A 185 -13.59 31.42 9.05
N LEU A 186 -13.39 32.40 9.93
CA LEU A 186 -12.23 33.29 9.93
C LEU A 186 -11.38 33.03 11.18
N CYS A 187 -10.07 33.22 11.04
CA CYS A 187 -9.18 33.20 12.18
C CYS A 187 -9.30 34.50 12.99
N LEU A 188 -10.15 34.49 14.02
CA LEU A 188 -10.42 35.64 14.88
C LEU A 188 -9.74 35.43 16.23
N ALA A 189 -8.88 36.37 16.64
CA ALA A 189 -8.12 36.28 17.89
C ALA A 189 -7.33 34.96 18.07
N GLY A 190 -6.86 34.38 16.95
CA GLY A 190 -6.10 33.13 16.97
C GLY A 190 -6.95 31.86 17.08
N VAL A 191 -8.28 31.95 16.93
CA VAL A 191 -9.19 30.80 16.89
C VAL A 191 -10.14 30.88 15.69
N CYS A 192 -10.45 29.74 15.08
CA CYS A 192 -11.41 29.68 13.98
C CYS A 192 -12.83 29.94 14.49
N SER A 193 -13.50 30.96 13.95
CA SER A 193 -14.84 31.40 14.37
C SER A 193 -15.68 31.81 13.17
N ILE A 194 -17.01 31.68 13.26
CA ILE A 194 -17.94 32.09 12.21
C ILE A 194 -17.81 33.60 11.96
N ALA A 195 -17.65 34.00 10.69
CA ALA A 195 -17.81 35.41 10.34
C ALA A 195 -19.28 35.79 10.44
N GLY A 196 -19.63 36.59 11.45
CA GLY A 196 -20.96 37.17 11.62
C GLY A 196 -21.30 38.22 10.57
#